data_AF-A0A831LUG3-F1
#
_entry.id   AF-A0A831LUG3-F1
#
_cell.length_a   1.000
_cell.length_b   1.000
_cell.length_c   1.000
_cell.angle_alpha   90.00
_cell.angle_beta   90.00
_cell.angle_gamma   90.00
#
_symmetry.space_group_name_H-M   'P 1'
#
loop_
_entity.id
_entity.type
_entity.pdbx_description
1 polymer ?
#
loop_
_entity_poly.entity_id
_entity_poly.type
_entity_poly.pdbx_seq_one_letter_code
_entity_poly.pdbx_strand_id
1 'polypeptide(L)'
;MYGNGLLVEEYPLYRQTGLLKHTPYVAFSEITEENKLAAGEAVFSIACTRCHTSHGISSVVRKFERMYGTENPLNEEAMKIYMQNMHNVRYYMPPFPGNDAELDALAAWITEQQKYPRKLEGPQIKGVDVKEIKY
;
A
#
# COMPACT_ATOMS: atom_id res chain seq x y z
N MET A 1 -18.67 -2.95 -0.72
CA MET A 1 -17.40 -2.52 -0.08
C MET A 1 -16.55 -3.73 0.24
N TYR A 2 -15.23 -3.64 0.09
CA TYR A 2 -14.29 -4.69 0.51
C TYR A 2 -13.88 -4.55 1.99
N GLY A 3 -13.19 -5.56 2.54
CA GLY A 3 -12.74 -5.57 3.94
C GLY A 3 -11.74 -4.45 4.31
N ASN A 4 -11.15 -3.76 3.33
CA ASN A 4 -10.31 -2.58 3.56
C ASN A 4 -11.10 -1.26 3.63
N GLY A 5 -12.43 -1.29 3.50
CA GLY A 5 -13.28 -0.10 3.58
C GLY A 5 -13.50 0.64 2.25
N LEU A 6 -12.94 0.16 1.14
CA LEU A 6 -13.09 0.80 -0.18
C LEU A 6 -14.32 0.26 -0.92
N LEU A 7 -15.06 1.15 -1.59
CA LEU A 7 -16.25 0.79 -2.38
C LEU A 7 -15.84 0.01 -3.63
N VAL A 8 -16.62 -1.00 -3.99
CA VAL A 8 -16.28 -1.89 -5.12
C VAL A 8 -16.39 -1.11 -6.43
N GLU A 9 -17.35 -0.20 -6.47
CA GLU A 9 -17.73 0.61 -7.62
C GLU A 9 -16.67 1.68 -7.96
N GLU A 10 -15.80 2.03 -7.02
CA GLU A 10 -14.78 3.07 -7.20
C GLU A 10 -13.43 2.52 -7.68
N TYR A 11 -13.21 1.21 -7.61
CA TYR A 11 -11.96 0.56 -8.06
C TYR A 11 -11.59 0.91 -9.52
N PRO A 12 -12.52 0.94 -10.49
CA PRO A 12 -12.18 1.38 -11.85
C PRO A 12 -11.58 2.79 -11.90
N LEU A 13 -12.13 3.72 -11.12
CA LEU A 13 -11.63 5.09 -11.03
C LEU A 13 -10.23 5.13 -10.41
N TYR A 14 -10.03 4.44 -9.28
CA TYR A 14 -8.75 4.39 -8.56
C TYR A 14 -7.63 3.76 -9.41
N ARG A 15 -7.93 2.70 -10.16
CA ARG A 15 -6.96 2.09 -11.09
C ARG A 15 -6.57 3.02 -12.23
N GLN A 16 -7.49 3.87 -12.69
CA GLN A 16 -7.21 4.82 -13.76
C GLN A 16 -6.42 6.03 -13.26
N THR A 17 -6.73 6.54 -12.07
CA THR A 17 -6.31 7.88 -11.64
C THR A 17 -5.50 7.93 -10.34
N GLY A 18 -5.33 6.79 -9.67
CA GLY A 18 -4.65 6.63 -8.40
C GLY A 18 -5.59 6.83 -7.20
N LEU A 19 -5.49 5.95 -6.20
CA LEU A 19 -6.16 6.04 -4.91
C LEU A 19 -5.80 7.35 -4.16
N LEU A 20 -4.53 7.74 -4.19
CA LEU A 20 -4.02 8.92 -3.48
C LEU A 20 -4.68 10.20 -3.99
N LYS A 21 -5.10 10.26 -5.25
CA LYS A 21 -5.81 11.44 -5.80
C LYS A 21 -7.19 11.66 -5.15
N HIS A 22 -7.83 10.60 -4.67
CA HIS A 22 -9.22 10.61 -4.19
C HIS A 22 -9.36 10.52 -2.66
N THR A 23 -8.26 10.56 -1.93
CA THR A 23 -8.27 10.55 -0.46
C THR A 23 -7.79 11.88 0.11
N PRO A 24 -8.50 12.46 1.09
CA PRO A 24 -8.05 13.70 1.74
C PRO A 24 -6.95 13.43 2.77
N TYR A 25 -6.68 12.15 3.12
CA TYR A 25 -5.82 11.76 4.24
C TYR A 25 -4.33 11.60 3.88
N VAL A 26 -3.87 12.37 2.90
CA VAL A 26 -2.46 12.44 2.47
C VAL A 26 -2.19 13.82 1.87
N ALA A 27 -1.01 14.38 2.14
CA ALA A 27 -0.66 15.74 1.71
C ALA A 27 -0.49 15.93 0.19
N PHE A 28 -0.33 14.85 -0.59
CA PHE A 28 -0.03 14.89 -2.01
C PHE A 28 -0.96 13.98 -2.82
N SER A 29 -1.18 14.29 -4.08
CA SER A 29 -2.01 13.49 -5.02
C SER A 29 -1.19 12.77 -6.07
N GLU A 30 0.03 13.24 -6.34
CA GLU A 30 0.89 12.74 -7.40
C GLU A 30 2.16 12.13 -6.79
N ILE A 31 2.65 11.09 -7.45
CA ILE A 31 3.88 10.42 -7.06
C ILE A 31 5.02 11.02 -7.85
N THR A 32 6.05 11.46 -7.14
CA THR A 32 7.32 11.94 -7.68
C THR A 32 8.45 11.06 -7.14
N GLU A 33 9.65 11.17 -7.71
CA GLU A 33 10.81 10.41 -7.22
C GLU A 33 11.14 10.77 -5.76
N GLU A 34 10.95 12.03 -5.37
CA GLU A 34 11.24 12.51 -4.01
C GLU A 34 10.25 11.96 -2.98
N ASN A 35 8.99 11.71 -3.37
CA ASN A 35 7.95 11.27 -2.46
C ASN A 35 7.59 9.78 -2.57
N LYS A 36 8.24 9.02 -3.47
CA LYS A 36 7.87 7.63 -3.78
C LYS A 36 7.70 6.73 -2.56
N LEU A 37 8.62 6.81 -1.58
CA LEU A 37 8.51 6.03 -0.34
C LEU A 37 7.36 6.51 0.55
N ALA A 38 7.11 7.82 0.63
CA ALA A 38 5.98 8.37 1.37
C ALA A 38 4.65 7.99 0.71
N ALA A 39 4.60 7.95 -0.62
CA ALA A 39 3.44 7.47 -1.37
C ALA A 39 3.16 5.99 -1.10
N GLY A 40 4.20 5.15 -1.07
CA GLY A 40 4.08 3.74 -0.70
C GLY A 40 3.54 3.55 0.72
N GLU A 41 4.04 4.33 1.69
CA GLU A 41 3.50 4.33 3.06
C GLU A 41 2.03 4.75 3.09
N ALA A 42 1.64 5.77 2.32
CA ALA A 42 0.28 6.26 2.26
C ALA A 42 -0.66 5.20 1.65
N VAL A 43 -0.27 4.57 0.54
CA VAL A 43 -1.02 3.46 -0.07
C VAL A 43 -1.18 2.31 0.94
N PHE A 44 -0.10 1.92 1.63
CA PHE A 44 -0.18 0.90 2.67
C PHE A 44 -1.14 1.30 3.80
N SER A 45 -1.04 2.55 4.25
CA SER A 45 -1.85 3.11 5.33
C SER A 45 -3.34 3.07 5.00
N ILE A 46 -3.70 3.46 3.79
CA ILE A 46 -5.09 3.56 3.32
C ILE A 46 -5.66 2.18 2.96
N ALA A 47 -4.91 1.36 2.22
CA ALA A 47 -5.46 0.15 1.61
C ALA A 47 -5.11 -1.16 2.33
N CYS A 48 -4.08 -1.19 3.18
CA CYS A 48 -3.51 -2.43 3.72
C CYS A 48 -3.58 -2.56 5.24
N THR A 49 -3.55 -1.44 5.99
CA THR A 49 -3.48 -1.47 7.47
C THR A 49 -4.67 -2.14 8.15
N ARG A 50 -5.79 -2.29 7.45
CA ARG A 50 -6.97 -3.01 7.97
C ARG A 50 -6.69 -4.49 8.25
N CYS A 51 -5.73 -5.09 7.55
CA CYS A 51 -5.40 -6.53 7.67
C CYS A 51 -3.92 -6.81 7.94
N HIS A 52 -3.05 -5.84 7.67
CA HIS A 52 -1.61 -5.99 7.79
C HIS A 52 -1.00 -4.92 8.67
N THR A 53 0.00 -5.33 9.45
CA THR A 53 0.95 -4.38 10.04
C THR A 53 2.23 -4.34 9.19
N SER A 54 3.14 -3.41 9.43
CA SER A 54 4.47 -3.47 8.81
C SER A 54 5.29 -4.62 9.40
N HIS A 55 5.43 -4.67 10.74
CA HIS A 55 6.31 -5.61 11.47
C HIS A 55 5.66 -6.36 12.65
N GLY A 56 4.36 -6.18 12.89
CA GLY A 56 3.63 -6.81 13.99
C GLY A 56 2.85 -8.06 13.58
N ILE A 57 1.67 -8.26 14.19
CA ILE A 57 0.75 -9.34 13.83
C ILE A 57 0.31 -9.13 12.38
N SER A 58 0.36 -10.19 11.57
CA SER A 58 0.08 -10.12 10.13
C SER A 58 1.01 -9.15 9.36
N SER A 59 2.29 -9.04 9.78
CA SER A 59 3.31 -8.23 9.11
C SER A 59 3.38 -8.49 7.60
N VAL A 60 3.22 -7.46 6.78
CA VAL A 60 3.33 -7.56 5.31
C VAL A 60 4.73 -7.98 4.88
N VAL A 61 5.76 -7.41 5.51
CA VAL A 61 7.17 -7.72 5.24
C VAL A 61 7.42 -9.21 5.48
N ARG A 62 7.05 -9.72 6.66
CA ARG A 62 7.22 -11.15 6.99
C ARG A 62 6.40 -12.09 6.11
N LYS A 63 5.28 -11.64 5.53
CA LYS A 63 4.52 -12.45 4.57
C LYS A 63 5.30 -12.59 3.26
N PHE A 64 5.90 -11.52 2.76
CA PHE A 64 6.75 -11.57 1.57
C PHE A 64 8.05 -12.33 1.80
N GLU A 65 8.71 -12.13 2.94
CA GLU A 65 9.91 -12.91 3.32
C GLU A 65 9.62 -14.42 3.39
N ARG A 66 8.44 -14.82 3.84
CA ARG A 66 8.04 -16.24 3.83
C ARG A 66 7.81 -16.80 2.43
N MET A 67 7.44 -15.97 1.47
CA MET A 67 7.19 -16.39 0.09
C MET A 67 8.47 -16.40 -0.74
N TYR A 68 9.39 -15.47 -0.49
CA TYR A 68 10.54 -15.21 -1.35
C TYR A 68 11.90 -15.38 -0.66
N GLY A 69 11.92 -15.66 0.64
CA GLY A 69 13.14 -15.77 1.44
C GLY A 69 13.67 -14.42 1.92
N THR A 70 14.77 -14.49 2.68
CA THR A 70 15.45 -13.33 3.27
C THR A 70 16.91 -13.21 2.85
N GLU A 71 17.39 -14.11 1.98
CA GLU A 71 18.79 -14.15 1.52
C GLU A 71 19.15 -12.94 0.67
N ASN A 72 18.15 -12.41 -0.07
CA ASN A 72 18.26 -11.23 -0.91
C ASN A 72 17.14 -10.24 -0.55
N PRO A 73 17.30 -8.94 -0.87
CA PRO A 73 16.20 -8.00 -0.80
C PRO A 73 14.98 -8.49 -1.59
N LEU A 74 13.78 -8.21 -1.09
CA LEU A 74 12.55 -8.56 -1.79
C LEU A 74 12.55 -8.00 -3.22
N ASN A 75 12.20 -8.85 -4.18
CA ASN A 75 12.11 -8.44 -5.58
C ASN A 75 10.81 -7.67 -5.80
N GLU A 76 10.92 -6.37 -6.09
CA GLU A 76 9.76 -5.48 -6.26
C GLU A 76 8.83 -5.97 -7.37
N GLU A 77 9.36 -6.39 -8.52
CA GLU A 77 8.54 -6.88 -9.64
C GLU A 77 7.71 -8.12 -9.25
N ALA A 78 8.32 -9.09 -8.56
CA ALA A 78 7.61 -10.26 -8.06
C ALA A 78 6.51 -9.87 -7.05
N MET A 79 6.77 -8.90 -6.17
CA MET A 79 5.77 -8.39 -5.24
C MET A 79 4.59 -7.73 -5.96
N LYS A 80 4.85 -6.93 -7.00
CA LYS A 80 3.80 -6.26 -7.79
C LYS A 80 2.88 -7.27 -8.47
N ILE A 81 3.47 -8.26 -9.14
CA ILE A 81 2.73 -9.35 -9.79
C ILE A 81 1.86 -10.08 -8.76
N TYR A 82 2.40 -10.39 -7.59
CA TYR A 82 1.62 -11.01 -6.52
C TYR A 82 0.49 -10.10 -6.03
N MET A 83 0.74 -8.82 -5.76
CA MET A 83 -0.26 -7.88 -5.26
C MET A 83 -1.41 -7.65 -6.26
N GLN A 84 -1.13 -7.62 -7.56
CA GLN A 84 -2.17 -7.57 -8.59
C GLN A 84 -3.07 -8.81 -8.57
N ASN A 85 -2.51 -9.98 -8.24
CA ASN A 85 -3.20 -11.27 -8.34
C ASN A 85 -3.61 -11.88 -6.98
N MET A 86 -3.32 -11.20 -5.87
CA MET A 86 -3.46 -11.76 -4.52
C MET A 86 -4.89 -12.21 -4.18
N HIS A 87 -5.89 -11.53 -4.73
CA HIS A 87 -7.31 -11.83 -4.55
C HIS A 87 -7.74 -13.16 -5.19
N ASN A 88 -7.00 -13.66 -6.19
CA ASN A 88 -7.26 -14.96 -6.82
C ASN A 88 -6.73 -16.13 -5.97
N VAL A 89 -5.70 -15.89 -5.16
CA VAL A 89 -5.06 -16.90 -4.31
C VAL A 89 -5.59 -16.85 -2.88
N ARG A 90 -5.97 -15.65 -2.42
CA ARG A 90 -6.50 -15.39 -1.08
C ARG A 90 -7.80 -14.60 -1.22
N TYR A 91 -8.92 -15.31 -1.36
CA TYR A 91 -10.24 -14.70 -1.62
C TYR A 91 -10.70 -13.68 -0.57
N TYR A 92 -10.17 -13.72 0.65
CA TYR A 92 -10.42 -12.73 1.69
C TYR A 92 -9.59 -11.45 1.53
N MET A 93 -8.55 -11.47 0.69
CA MET A 93 -7.73 -10.31 0.36
C MET A 93 -8.37 -9.59 -0.83
N PRO A 94 -8.70 -8.29 -0.71
CA PRO A 94 -9.30 -7.57 -1.83
C PRO A 94 -8.31 -7.40 -2.98
N PRO A 95 -8.77 -7.12 -4.21
CA PRO A 95 -7.88 -6.71 -5.28
C PRO A 95 -7.10 -5.45 -4.89
N PHE A 96 -5.92 -5.24 -5.47
CA PHE A 96 -5.22 -3.98 -5.30
C PHE A 96 -6.07 -2.83 -5.91
N PRO A 97 -6.34 -1.75 -5.14
CA PRO A 97 -7.24 -0.68 -5.58
C PRO A 97 -6.54 0.38 -6.45
N GLY A 98 -5.23 0.58 -6.29
CA GLY A 98 -4.49 1.67 -6.91
C GLY A 98 -4.07 1.40 -8.36
N ASN A 99 -3.32 2.36 -8.92
CA ASN A 99 -2.70 2.25 -10.24
C ASN A 99 -1.26 1.70 -10.18
N ASP A 100 -0.60 1.55 -11.34
CA ASP A 100 0.75 0.97 -11.40
C ASP A 100 1.81 1.81 -10.66
N ALA A 101 1.71 3.14 -10.69
CA ALA A 101 2.63 4.02 -9.97
C ALA A 101 2.51 3.85 -8.45
N GLU A 102 1.29 3.69 -7.93
CA GLU A 102 1.03 3.39 -6.52
C GLU A 102 1.49 1.99 -6.13
N LEU A 103 1.37 1.03 -7.05
CA LEU A 103 1.85 -0.32 -6.87
C LEU A 103 3.39 -0.36 -6.78
N ASP A 104 4.07 0.37 -7.67
CA ASP A 104 5.53 0.56 -7.64
C ASP A 104 5.98 1.23 -6.34
N ALA A 105 5.30 2.30 -5.92
CA ALA A 105 5.60 2.99 -4.67
C ALA A 105 5.40 2.07 -3.44
N LEU A 106 4.32 1.29 -3.42
CA LEU A 106 4.06 0.33 -2.35
C LEU A 106 5.14 -0.76 -2.28
N ALA A 107 5.53 -1.34 -3.43
CA ALA A 107 6.58 -2.34 -3.49
C ALA A 107 7.92 -1.78 -2.98
N ALA A 108 8.31 -0.58 -3.44
CA ALA A 108 9.51 0.11 -2.98
C ALA A 108 9.50 0.35 -1.47
N TRP A 109 8.36 0.81 -0.91
CA TRP A 109 8.24 1.01 0.53
C TRP A 109 8.33 -0.28 1.33
N ILE A 110 7.74 -1.40 0.87
CA ILE A 110 7.86 -2.70 1.55
C ILE A 110 9.32 -3.19 1.55
N THR A 111 10.03 -3.05 0.43
CA THR A 111 11.46 -3.37 0.34
C THR A 111 12.30 -2.49 1.27
N GLU A 112 12.00 -1.20 1.34
CA GLU A 112 12.66 -0.26 2.27
C GLU A 112 12.40 -0.68 3.73
N GLN A 113 11.17 -1.06 4.07
CA GLN A 113 10.83 -1.57 5.41
C GLN A 113 11.55 -2.86 5.77
N GLN A 114 11.82 -3.74 4.79
CA GLN A 114 12.66 -4.92 5.02
C GLN A 114 14.09 -4.52 5.39
N LYS A 115 14.70 -3.59 4.65
CA LYS A 115 16.10 -3.16 4.84
C LYS A 115 16.29 -2.30 6.09
N TYR A 116 15.36 -1.39 6.33
CA TYR A 116 15.41 -0.41 7.41
C TYR A 116 14.05 -0.40 8.13
N PRO A 117 13.79 -1.39 9.00
CA PRO A 117 12.52 -1.50 9.72
C PRO A 117 12.22 -0.24 10.51
N ARG A 118 11.08 0.39 10.24
CA ARG A 118 10.57 1.53 11.01
C ARG A 118 9.21 1.18 11.59
N LYS A 119 8.95 1.72 12.79
CA LYS A 119 7.62 1.64 13.38
C LYS A 119 6.68 2.52 12.55
N LEU A 120 5.61 1.93 12.02
CA LEU A 120 4.53 2.68 11.41
C LEU A 120 3.54 3.08 12.51
N GLU A 121 3.52 4.35 12.86
CA GLU A 121 2.55 4.86 13.82
C GLU A 121 1.19 5.03 13.16
N GLY A 122 0.14 4.53 13.81
CA GLY A 122 -1.22 4.65 13.30
C GLY A 122 -1.70 6.10 13.29
N PRO A 123 -2.65 6.45 12.40
CA PRO A 123 -3.31 7.75 12.36
C PRO A 123 -3.86 8.24 13.71
N GLN A 124 -4.22 7.32 14.59
CA GLN A 124 -4.75 7.63 15.93
C GLN A 124 -3.69 8.19 16.90
N ILE A 125 -2.41 8.01 16.58
CA ILE A 125 -1.28 8.45 17.41
C ILE A 125 -0.62 9.68 16.78
N LYS A 126 -0.22 9.60 15.50
CA LYS A 126 0.50 10.68 14.81
C LYS A 126 -0.40 11.71 14.12
N GLY A 127 -1.70 11.46 14.03
CA GLY A 127 -2.61 12.23 13.19
C GLY A 127 -2.54 11.85 11.71
N VAL A 128 -3.19 12.65 10.86
CA VAL A 128 -3.17 12.53 9.41
C VAL A 128 -2.91 13.89 8.78
N ASP A 129 -1.97 13.95 7.85
CA ASP A 129 -1.84 15.10 6.97
C ASP A 129 -3.02 15.12 6.02
N VAL A 130 -3.66 16.27 5.88
CA VAL A 130 -4.85 16.43 5.06
C VAL A 130 -4.65 17.37 3.89
N LYS A 131 -5.30 17.07 2.78
CA LYS A 131 -5.44 17.99 1.64
C LYS A 131 -6.90 18.23 1.30
N GLU A 132 -7.15 19.37 0.66
CA GLU A 132 -8.46 19.67 0.09
C GLU A 132 -8.65 18.86 -1.21
N ILE A 133 -9.81 18.20 -1.35
CA ILE A 133 -10.24 17.59 -2.61
C ILE A 133 -11.25 18.52 -3.26
N LYS A 134 -10.98 18.92 -4.51
CA LYS A 134 -11.95 19.61 -5.36
C LYS A 134 -12.68 18.56 -6.19
N TYR A 135 -13.99 18.44 -5.97
CA TYR A 135 -14.88 17.54 -6.70
C TYR A 135 -15.39 18.16 -7.99
#